data_AF-A0A353WRS9-F1
#
_entry.id   AF-A0A353WRS9-F1
#
_cell.length_a   1.000
_cell.length_b   1.000
_cell.length_c   1.000
_cell.angle_alpha   90.00
_cell.angle_beta   90.00
_cell.angle_gamma   90.00
#
_symmetry.space_group_name_H-M   'P 1'
#
loop_
_entity.id
_entity.type
_entity.pdbx_description
1 polymer ?
#
loop_
_entity_poly.entity_id
_entity_poly.type
_entity_poly.pdbx_seq_one_letter_code
_entity_poly.pdbx_strand_id
1 'polypeptide(L)'
;MGKSNPLTAGCTMDNQIVHDVFTSVIKASEILGIDEQYRDSLATALAKLPPMKVGQYGQLQEWMQDADDPNDKHRHVSHLYGLYPSSQINAFDTPELFNASKVTLEQRGDMATGWSLGWKINLWARLLDGDHAFKILSDMLTLLPADAPMWGPGRSDGRTYPNLFDAHPPFQIDGNFGAAAGIAEMLLQSQDGVIFVLPALPQAWKNGEFNGFNARGGCSVDCKWQDGEVVSLKINGPSCKVRSFKPLKGFGLSGERTVKCADGRDVFEYDHI
;
A
#
# COMPACT_ATOMS: atom_id res chain seq x y z
N MET A 1 -25.28 1.71 7.84
CA MET A 1 -24.61 2.90 8.40
C MET A 1 -24.08 3.73 7.22
N GLY A 2 -23.82 5.04 7.34
CA GLY A 2 -23.13 5.81 6.29
C GLY A 2 -23.90 6.29 5.05
N LYS A 3 -25.07 5.73 4.70
CA LYS A 3 -25.85 6.17 3.51
C LYS A 3 -26.94 7.23 3.79
N SER A 4 -27.45 7.33 5.02
CA SER A 4 -28.51 8.29 5.42
C SER A 4 -28.17 9.16 6.63
N ASN A 5 -27.12 8.82 7.36
CA ASN A 5 -26.52 9.64 8.42
C ASN A 5 -25.00 9.48 8.33
N PRO A 6 -24.23 10.54 8.03
CA PRO A 6 -22.78 10.46 7.84
C PRO A 6 -22.02 10.31 9.17
N LEU A 7 -22.71 10.31 10.31
CA LEU A 7 -22.09 10.26 11.64
C LEU A 7 -22.19 8.86 12.24
N THR A 8 -21.07 8.38 12.74
CA THR A 8 -20.97 7.18 13.58
C THR A 8 -19.79 7.32 14.55
N ALA A 9 -19.60 6.33 15.42
CA ALA A 9 -18.46 6.24 16.33
C ALA A 9 -17.55 5.08 15.95
N GLY A 10 -16.25 5.23 16.15
CA GLY A 10 -15.26 4.16 16.02
C GLY A 10 -15.02 3.66 14.60
N CYS A 11 -15.11 4.54 13.60
CA CYS A 11 -14.72 4.22 12.23
C CYS A 11 -13.32 3.60 12.17
N THR A 12 -13.13 2.59 11.34
CA THR A 12 -11.85 1.87 11.25
C THR A 12 -10.70 2.81 10.88
N MET A 13 -10.93 3.77 9.97
CA MET A 13 -9.91 4.77 9.60
C MET A 13 -9.45 5.62 10.79
N ASP A 14 -10.37 6.10 11.63
CA ASP A 14 -10.03 6.92 12.79
C ASP A 14 -9.18 6.13 13.79
N ASN A 15 -9.57 4.88 14.05
CA ASN A 15 -8.82 3.99 14.95
C ASN A 15 -7.41 3.72 14.41
N GLN A 16 -7.27 3.47 13.10
CA GLN A 16 -5.97 3.25 12.47
C GLN A 16 -5.09 4.51 12.52
N ILE A 17 -5.64 5.70 12.26
CA ILE A 17 -4.87 6.95 12.30
C ILE A 17 -4.42 7.26 13.73
N VAL A 18 -5.31 7.11 14.72
CA VAL A 18 -4.95 7.31 16.13
C VAL A 18 -3.91 6.30 16.58
N HIS A 19 -3.99 5.04 16.13
CA HIS A 19 -2.97 4.03 16.37
C HIS A 19 -1.59 4.48 15.85
N ASP A 20 -1.50 4.98 14.61
CA ASP A 20 -0.25 5.48 14.05
C ASP A 20 0.31 6.69 14.80
N VAL A 21 -0.56 7.64 15.17
CA VAL A 21 -0.15 8.82 15.96
C VAL A 21 0.43 8.38 17.30
N PHE A 22 -0.26 7.51 18.02
CA PHE A 22 0.18 7.06 19.35
C PHE A 22 1.47 6.24 19.27
N THR A 23 1.54 5.26 18.39
CA THR A 23 2.74 4.42 18.23
C THR A 23 3.95 5.23 17.76
N SER A 24 3.75 6.22 16.89
CA SER A 24 4.83 7.12 16.46
C SER A 24 5.35 7.99 17.61
N VAL A 25 4.46 8.57 18.42
CA VAL A 25 4.87 9.38 19.58
C VAL A 25 5.57 8.53 20.63
N ILE A 26 5.06 7.32 20.93
CA ILE A 26 5.70 6.37 21.85
C ILE A 26 7.12 6.07 21.39
N LYS A 27 7.28 5.68 20.11
CA LYS A 27 8.58 5.32 19.55
C LYS A 27 9.56 6.50 19.53
N ALA A 28 9.08 7.71 19.22
CA ALA A 28 9.90 8.92 19.28
C ALA A 28 10.35 9.24 20.72
N SER A 29 9.44 9.13 21.69
CA SER A 29 9.73 9.30 23.12
C SER A 29 10.79 8.30 23.62
N GLU A 30 10.71 7.03 23.20
CA GLU A 30 11.71 6.00 23.53
C GLU A 30 13.09 6.33 22.96
N ILE A 31 13.16 6.73 21.68
CA ILE A 31 14.42 7.08 21.02
C ILE A 31 15.08 8.30 21.66
N LEU A 32 14.28 9.31 22.01
CA LEU A 32 14.78 10.56 22.60
C LEU A 32 15.03 10.47 24.11
N GLY A 33 14.50 9.45 24.78
CA GLY A 33 14.61 9.28 26.22
C GLY A 33 13.84 10.33 27.03
N ILE A 34 12.70 10.81 26.52
CA ILE A 34 11.87 11.86 27.15
C ILE A 34 10.41 11.43 27.29
N ASP A 35 9.61 12.17 28.07
CA ASP A 35 8.14 12.05 28.15
C ASP A 35 7.59 10.67 28.59
N GLU A 36 8.31 9.93 29.45
CA GLU A 36 7.93 8.58 29.89
C GLU A 36 6.49 8.46 30.39
N GLN A 37 6.06 9.34 31.31
CA GLN A 37 4.70 9.30 31.85
C GLN A 37 3.62 9.54 30.76
N TYR A 38 3.93 10.38 29.77
CA TYR A 38 3.01 10.66 28.67
C TYR A 38 2.96 9.46 27.70
N ARG A 39 4.12 8.88 27.36
CA ARG A 39 4.21 7.62 26.61
C ARG A 39 3.40 6.50 27.26
N ASP A 40 3.48 6.33 28.57
CA ASP A 40 2.71 5.29 29.29
C ASP A 40 1.20 5.53 29.23
N SER A 41 0.79 6.80 29.27
CA SER A 41 -0.61 7.20 29.11
C SER A 41 -1.12 6.90 27.70
N LEU A 42 -0.30 7.16 26.67
CA LEU A 42 -0.62 6.81 25.28
C LEU A 42 -0.69 5.29 25.08
N ALA A 43 0.24 4.52 25.64
CA ALA A 43 0.21 3.05 25.56
C ALA A 43 -1.07 2.48 26.20
N THR A 44 -1.49 3.04 27.34
CA THR A 44 -2.75 2.68 28.00
C THR A 44 -3.97 3.02 27.16
N ALA A 45 -3.96 4.15 26.45
CA ALA A 45 -5.06 4.55 25.56
C ALA A 45 -5.08 3.71 24.28
N LEU A 46 -3.92 3.41 23.71
CA LEU A 46 -3.74 2.56 22.52
C LEU A 46 -4.36 1.18 22.72
N ALA A 47 -4.13 0.56 23.88
CA ALA A 47 -4.69 -0.75 24.23
C ALA A 47 -6.24 -0.79 24.31
N LYS A 48 -6.90 0.38 24.33
CA LYS A 48 -8.36 0.52 24.36
C LYS A 48 -8.97 0.78 22.98
N LEU A 49 -8.16 1.00 21.94
CA LEU A 49 -8.68 1.18 20.60
C LEU A 49 -9.37 -0.11 20.12
N PRO A 50 -10.50 -0.01 19.40
CA PRO A 50 -11.15 -1.18 18.81
C PRO A 50 -10.19 -1.90 17.84
N PRO A 51 -10.12 -3.24 17.89
CA PRO A 51 -9.36 -3.98 16.89
C PRO A 51 -10.05 -3.91 15.53
N MET A 52 -9.26 -4.03 14.46
CA MET A 52 -9.77 -4.31 13.12
C MET A 52 -10.47 -5.67 13.08
N LYS A 53 -11.50 -5.81 12.23
CA LYS A 53 -12.32 -7.02 12.14
C LYS A 53 -12.57 -7.42 10.70
N VAL A 54 -12.65 -8.73 10.48
CA VAL A 54 -13.17 -9.33 9.26
C VAL A 54 -14.69 -9.45 9.39
N GLY A 55 -15.42 -8.97 8.39
CA GLY A 55 -16.88 -9.02 8.36
C GLY A 55 -17.45 -10.26 7.67
N GLN A 56 -18.77 -10.32 7.62
CA GLN A 56 -19.57 -11.45 7.15
C GLN A 56 -19.34 -11.80 5.67
N TYR A 57 -18.84 -10.86 4.87
CA TYR A 57 -18.50 -11.08 3.46
C TYR A 57 -17.00 -11.36 3.26
N GLY A 58 -16.24 -11.54 4.35
CA GLY A 58 -14.79 -11.70 4.33
C GLY A 58 -14.02 -10.40 4.12
N GLN A 59 -14.69 -9.25 4.11
CA GLN A 59 -14.11 -7.92 3.93
C GLN A 59 -13.53 -7.35 5.23
N LEU A 60 -12.61 -6.39 5.13
CA LEU A 60 -12.23 -5.58 6.29
C LEU A 60 -13.38 -4.63 6.62
N GLN A 61 -13.89 -4.66 7.86
CA GLN A 61 -15.03 -3.81 8.24
C GLN A 61 -14.67 -2.32 8.22
N GLU A 62 -15.47 -1.50 7.53
CA GLU A 62 -15.30 -0.04 7.52
C GLU A 62 -15.73 0.63 8.84
N TRP A 63 -16.70 0.01 9.53
CA TRP A 63 -17.29 0.50 10.79
C TRP A 63 -17.20 -0.57 11.88
N MET A 64 -17.46 -0.19 13.14
CA MET A 64 -17.47 -1.16 14.25
C MET A 64 -18.55 -2.24 14.13
N GLN A 65 -19.64 -1.91 13.46
CA GLN A 65 -20.70 -2.83 13.11
C GLN A 65 -20.46 -3.36 11.70
N ASP A 66 -20.76 -4.64 11.50
CA ASP A 66 -20.69 -5.31 10.20
C ASP A 66 -21.80 -4.81 9.27
N ALA A 67 -21.58 -3.64 8.67
CA ALA A 67 -22.57 -2.88 7.92
C ALA A 67 -22.13 -2.56 6.49
N ASP A 68 -21.00 -3.14 6.06
CA ASP A 68 -20.47 -3.04 4.70
C ASP A 68 -21.44 -3.61 3.67
N ASP A 69 -21.46 -3.00 2.49
CA ASP A 69 -22.26 -3.45 1.36
C ASP A 69 -21.29 -3.91 0.26
N PRO A 70 -21.24 -5.20 -0.09
CA PRO A 70 -20.27 -5.72 -1.06
C PRO A 70 -20.49 -5.17 -2.49
N ASN A 71 -21.62 -4.50 -2.74
CA ASN A 71 -21.91 -3.86 -4.02
C ASN A 71 -21.55 -2.37 -4.05
N ASP A 72 -21.08 -1.79 -2.94
CA ASP A 72 -20.76 -0.37 -2.86
C ASP A 72 -19.43 -0.04 -3.55
N LYS A 73 -19.52 0.67 -4.67
CA LYS A 73 -18.37 1.12 -5.49
C LYS A 73 -17.88 2.52 -5.11
N HIS A 74 -18.03 2.90 -3.84
CA HIS A 74 -17.58 4.20 -3.37
C HIS A 74 -16.09 4.41 -3.66
N ARG A 75 -15.73 5.64 -4.06
CA ARG A 75 -14.36 5.99 -4.48
C ARG A 75 -13.35 5.99 -3.33
N HIS A 76 -13.80 6.19 -2.08
CA HIS A 76 -12.93 6.10 -0.91
C HIS A 76 -12.90 4.66 -0.39
N VAL A 77 -11.71 4.24 0.02
CA VAL A 77 -11.43 2.98 0.71
C VAL A 77 -10.74 3.27 2.03
N SER A 78 -11.28 4.24 2.76
CA SER A 78 -10.68 4.86 3.95
C SER A 78 -10.23 3.88 5.03
N HIS A 79 -10.96 2.81 5.24
CA HIS A 79 -10.62 1.77 6.21
C HIS A 79 -9.44 0.88 5.78
N LEU A 80 -8.93 1.04 4.56
CA LEU A 80 -7.67 0.45 4.09
C LEU A 80 -6.46 1.35 4.32
N TYR A 81 -6.60 2.47 5.06
CA TYR A 81 -5.47 3.31 5.47
C TYR A 81 -4.38 2.46 6.18
N GLY A 82 -4.79 1.49 7.00
CA GLY A 82 -3.91 0.52 7.67
C GLY A 82 -3.03 -0.30 6.73
N LEU A 83 -3.44 -0.52 5.48
CA LEU A 83 -2.69 -1.21 4.43
C LEU A 83 -1.76 -0.26 3.67
N TYR A 84 -2.29 0.90 3.26
CA TYR A 84 -1.52 2.01 2.67
C TYR A 84 -2.22 3.34 2.94
N PRO A 85 -1.50 4.38 3.42
CA PRO A 85 -0.04 4.49 3.53
C PRO A 85 0.57 3.94 4.83
N SER A 86 -0.24 3.47 5.78
CA SER A 86 0.25 2.88 7.03
C SER A 86 0.95 1.52 6.81
N SER A 87 1.30 0.83 7.87
CA SER A 87 1.92 -0.50 7.87
C SER A 87 1.28 -1.46 8.89
N GLN A 88 0.06 -1.15 9.36
CA GLN A 88 -0.67 -1.98 10.33
C GLN A 88 -1.17 -3.30 9.72
N ILE A 89 -1.45 -3.31 8.42
CA ILE A 89 -1.87 -4.49 7.67
C ILE A 89 -0.74 -4.88 6.70
N ASN A 90 -0.23 -6.10 6.81
CA ASN A 90 0.80 -6.62 5.92
C ASN A 90 0.69 -8.14 5.76
N ALA A 91 1.34 -8.67 4.72
CA ALA A 91 1.21 -10.08 4.33
C ALA A 91 1.85 -11.08 5.31
N PHE A 92 2.65 -10.62 6.28
CA PHE A 92 3.45 -11.48 7.15
C PHE A 92 2.90 -11.50 8.58
N ASP A 93 2.58 -10.34 9.14
CA ASP A 93 2.16 -10.21 10.55
C ASP A 93 0.63 -10.30 10.71
N THR A 94 -0.14 -9.90 9.70
CA THR A 94 -1.60 -9.81 9.77
C THR A 94 -2.29 -10.45 8.56
N PRO A 95 -2.04 -11.75 8.26
CA PRO A 95 -2.50 -12.40 7.04
C PRO A 95 -4.03 -12.43 6.89
N GLU A 96 -4.79 -12.53 7.98
CA GLU A 96 -6.26 -12.49 7.94
C GLU A 96 -6.78 -11.11 7.49
N LEU A 97 -6.22 -10.02 8.03
CA LEU A 97 -6.60 -8.65 7.68
C LEU A 97 -6.10 -8.28 6.28
N PHE A 98 -4.95 -8.81 5.86
CA PHE A 98 -4.43 -8.67 4.50
C PHE A 98 -5.40 -9.26 3.48
N ASN A 99 -5.83 -10.51 3.70
CA ASN A 99 -6.80 -11.18 2.82
C ASN A 99 -8.16 -10.46 2.84
N ALA A 100 -8.60 -9.98 4.00
CA ALA A 100 -9.83 -9.19 4.10
C ALA A 100 -9.74 -7.85 3.36
N SER A 101 -8.57 -7.21 3.35
CA SER A 101 -8.31 -5.99 2.59
C SER A 101 -8.38 -6.22 1.08
N LYS A 102 -7.90 -7.38 0.60
CA LYS A 102 -8.07 -7.79 -0.80
C LYS A 102 -9.54 -7.92 -1.18
N VAL A 103 -10.32 -8.62 -0.35
CA VAL A 103 -11.78 -8.76 -0.55
C VAL A 103 -12.47 -7.39 -0.61
N THR A 104 -12.10 -6.45 0.29
CA THR A 104 -12.61 -5.08 0.25
C THR A 104 -12.31 -4.40 -1.09
N LEU A 105 -11.07 -4.49 -1.61
CA LEU A 105 -10.70 -3.85 -2.89
C LEU A 105 -11.45 -4.46 -4.08
N GLU A 106 -11.60 -5.78 -4.11
CA GLU A 106 -12.38 -6.47 -5.13
C GLU A 106 -13.85 -6.02 -5.11
N GLN A 107 -14.43 -5.89 -3.90
CA GLN A 107 -15.79 -5.37 -3.71
C GLN A 107 -15.92 -3.89 -4.12
N ARG A 108 -14.91 -3.06 -3.88
CA ARG A 108 -14.91 -1.64 -4.30
C ARG A 108 -14.72 -1.46 -5.80
N GLY A 109 -14.08 -2.44 -6.46
CA GLY A 109 -13.79 -2.43 -7.89
C GLY A 109 -12.67 -1.45 -8.26
N ASP A 110 -12.26 -1.47 -9.53
CA ASP A 110 -11.06 -0.74 -9.95
C ASP A 110 -11.35 0.71 -10.30
N MET A 111 -12.40 0.96 -11.10
CA MET A 111 -12.67 2.30 -11.65
C MET A 111 -13.20 3.29 -10.62
N ALA A 112 -12.63 4.48 -10.59
CA ALA A 112 -13.05 5.62 -9.77
C ALA A 112 -12.48 6.93 -10.36
N THR A 113 -12.24 7.95 -9.53
CA THR A 113 -11.58 9.22 -9.89
C THR A 113 -10.05 9.05 -9.94
N GLY A 114 -9.34 10.03 -10.51
CA GLY A 114 -7.87 10.05 -10.61
C GLY A 114 -7.11 9.64 -9.33
N TRP A 115 -7.24 10.40 -8.23
CA TRP A 115 -6.65 10.03 -6.93
C TRP A 115 -7.04 8.64 -6.42
N SER A 116 -8.25 8.16 -6.71
CA SER A 116 -8.73 6.87 -6.20
C SER A 116 -8.01 5.74 -6.94
N LEU A 117 -7.79 5.88 -8.25
CA LEU A 117 -6.92 4.99 -9.00
C LEU A 117 -5.48 5.05 -8.48
N GLY A 118 -4.94 6.26 -8.28
CA GLY A 118 -3.63 6.47 -7.67
C GLY A 118 -3.47 5.71 -6.34
N TRP A 119 -4.46 5.81 -5.44
CA TRP A 119 -4.44 5.09 -4.17
C TRP A 119 -4.56 3.57 -4.37
N LYS A 120 -5.43 3.11 -5.27
CA LYS A 120 -5.58 1.68 -5.55
C LYS A 120 -4.33 1.03 -6.14
N ILE A 121 -3.53 1.75 -6.96
CA ILE A 121 -2.23 1.22 -7.43
C ILE A 121 -1.35 0.86 -6.22
N ASN A 122 -1.24 1.76 -5.25
CA ASN A 122 -0.46 1.53 -4.03
C ASN A 122 -1.04 0.40 -3.18
N LEU A 123 -2.36 0.33 -3.04
CA LEU A 123 -3.03 -0.72 -2.26
C LEU A 123 -2.83 -2.12 -2.89
N TRP A 124 -2.96 -2.25 -4.21
CA TRP A 124 -2.69 -3.51 -4.91
C TRP A 124 -1.20 -3.87 -4.90
N ALA A 125 -0.30 -2.88 -4.97
CA ALA A 125 1.13 -3.10 -4.75
C ALA A 125 1.40 -3.66 -3.34
N ARG A 126 0.75 -3.12 -2.31
CA ARG A 126 0.82 -3.63 -0.93
C ARG A 126 0.18 -5.00 -0.75
N LEU A 127 -0.77 -5.37 -1.61
CA LEU A 127 -1.30 -6.74 -1.70
C LEU A 127 -0.40 -7.70 -2.49
N LEU A 128 0.79 -7.27 -2.89
CA LEU A 128 1.77 -8.09 -3.61
C LEU A 128 1.24 -8.62 -4.95
N ASP A 129 0.30 -7.89 -5.55
CA ASP A 129 -0.39 -8.20 -6.81
C ASP A 129 0.00 -7.18 -7.89
N GLY A 130 1.15 -7.44 -8.52
CA GLY A 130 1.73 -6.53 -9.52
C GLY A 130 0.90 -6.41 -10.78
N ASP A 131 0.26 -7.49 -11.22
CA ASP A 131 -0.55 -7.49 -12.42
C ASP A 131 -1.82 -6.63 -12.24
N HIS A 132 -2.47 -6.71 -11.07
CA HIS A 132 -3.62 -5.87 -10.76
C HIS A 132 -3.23 -4.39 -10.60
N ALA A 133 -2.11 -4.11 -9.92
CA ALA A 133 -1.58 -2.75 -9.81
C ALA A 133 -1.26 -2.15 -11.20
N PHE A 134 -0.64 -2.93 -12.08
CA PHE A 134 -0.34 -2.51 -13.45
C PHE A 134 -1.59 -2.30 -14.31
N LYS A 135 -2.63 -3.13 -14.13
CA LYS A 135 -3.92 -2.92 -14.76
C LYS A 135 -4.49 -1.55 -14.39
N ILE A 136 -4.52 -1.19 -13.11
CA ILE A 136 -5.05 0.11 -12.66
C ILE A 136 -4.21 1.28 -13.15
N LEU A 137 -2.88 1.13 -13.15
CA LEU A 137 -1.98 2.12 -13.76
C LEU A 137 -2.30 2.31 -15.25
N SER A 138 -2.58 1.23 -15.97
CA SER A 138 -2.96 1.27 -17.40
C SER A 138 -4.32 1.94 -17.59
N ASP A 139 -5.30 1.63 -16.73
CA ASP A 139 -6.64 2.26 -16.74
C ASP A 139 -6.52 3.78 -16.50
N MET A 140 -5.64 4.20 -15.58
CA MET A 140 -5.35 5.61 -15.31
C MET A 140 -4.72 6.33 -16.51
N LEU A 141 -3.88 5.64 -17.29
CA LEU A 141 -3.24 6.19 -18.51
C LEU A 141 -4.16 6.18 -19.74
N THR A 142 -5.48 6.30 -19.53
CA THR A 142 -6.47 6.47 -20.61
C THR A 142 -6.70 7.95 -20.89
N LEU A 143 -6.64 8.34 -22.17
CA LEU A 143 -6.78 9.73 -22.60
C LEU A 143 -8.17 10.32 -22.28
N LEU A 144 -8.19 11.45 -21.57
CA LEU A 144 -9.33 12.35 -21.47
C LEU A 144 -9.09 13.56 -22.40
N PRO A 145 -9.81 13.67 -23.53
CA PRO A 145 -9.73 14.84 -24.40
C PRO A 145 -10.04 16.13 -23.63
N ALA A 146 -9.34 17.23 -23.94
CA ALA A 146 -9.50 18.50 -23.23
C ALA A 146 -10.89 19.14 -23.43
N ASP A 147 -11.56 18.78 -24.53
CA ASP A 147 -12.90 19.20 -24.92
C ASP A 147 -13.99 18.18 -24.57
N ALA A 148 -13.64 17.09 -23.88
CA ALA A 148 -14.60 16.10 -23.45
C ALA A 148 -15.61 16.70 -22.45
N PRO A 149 -16.92 16.44 -22.61
CA PRO A 149 -17.93 16.85 -21.63
C PRO A 149 -17.60 16.33 -20.22
N MET A 150 -17.63 17.22 -19.22
CA MET A 150 -17.43 16.83 -17.82
C MET A 150 -18.56 15.93 -17.30
N TRP A 151 -19.78 16.12 -17.80
CA TRP A 151 -20.99 15.44 -17.36
C TRP A 151 -21.90 15.13 -18.55
N GLY A 152 -22.69 14.05 -18.43
CA GLY A 152 -23.70 13.69 -19.42
C GLY A 152 -23.17 12.88 -20.61
N PRO A 153 -23.99 12.74 -21.68
CA PRO A 153 -23.64 11.97 -22.88
C PRO A 153 -22.35 12.46 -23.54
N GLY A 154 -21.51 11.54 -23.98
CA GLY A 154 -20.22 11.85 -24.61
C GLY A 154 -19.07 12.10 -23.64
N ARG A 155 -19.29 12.00 -22.32
CA ARG A 155 -18.20 11.96 -21.33
C ARG A 155 -17.26 10.79 -21.63
N SER A 156 -15.96 11.04 -21.56
CA SER A 156 -14.91 10.02 -21.63
C SER A 156 -14.57 9.49 -20.24
N ASP A 157 -14.27 8.20 -20.16
CA ASP A 157 -13.72 7.55 -18.96
C ASP A 157 -12.20 7.71 -18.83
N GLY A 158 -11.58 8.55 -19.67
CA GLY A 158 -10.19 8.94 -19.54
C GLY A 158 -9.85 9.53 -18.16
N ARG A 159 -8.61 9.33 -17.75
CA ARG A 159 -8.05 9.77 -16.45
C ARG A 159 -6.74 10.54 -16.59
N THR A 160 -6.26 10.70 -17.82
CA THR A 160 -5.05 11.46 -18.13
C THR A 160 -5.31 12.42 -19.28
N TYR A 161 -5.07 13.71 -19.07
CA TYR A 161 -5.14 14.73 -20.12
C TYR A 161 -3.97 14.62 -21.12
N PRO A 162 -4.02 15.25 -22.32
CA PRO A 162 -2.92 15.21 -23.29
C PRO A 162 -1.56 15.71 -22.75
N ASN A 163 -1.57 16.54 -21.71
CA ASN A 163 -0.39 17.05 -21.02
C ASN A 163 0.08 16.15 -19.85
N LEU A 164 -0.45 14.93 -19.75
CA LEU A 164 -0.19 13.94 -18.70
C LEU A 164 -0.69 14.32 -17.30
N PHE A 165 -1.50 15.37 -17.17
CA PHE A 165 -2.13 15.69 -15.90
C PHE A 165 -3.26 14.70 -15.59
N ASP A 166 -3.31 14.28 -14.33
CA ASP A 166 -4.39 13.47 -13.80
C ASP A 166 -5.72 14.22 -13.88
N ALA A 167 -6.77 13.44 -14.16
CA ALA A 167 -8.12 13.92 -14.23
C ALA A 167 -8.97 13.24 -13.16
N HIS A 168 -9.45 14.05 -12.21
CA HIS A 168 -10.53 13.63 -11.33
C HIS A 168 -11.78 13.19 -12.14
N PRO A 169 -12.23 13.91 -13.20
CA PRO A 169 -11.97 15.31 -13.64
C PRO A 169 -12.65 16.39 -12.75
N PRO A 170 -12.20 17.67 -12.82
CA PRO A 170 -11.16 18.25 -13.68
C PRO A 170 -9.73 17.89 -13.18
N PHE A 171 -8.71 18.63 -13.63
CA PHE A 171 -7.34 18.45 -13.16
C PHE A 171 -7.25 18.41 -11.63
N GLN A 172 -6.62 17.34 -11.13
CA GLN A 172 -6.18 17.18 -9.75
C GLN A 172 -4.79 16.55 -9.79
N ILE A 173 -3.83 17.04 -9.01
CA ILE A 173 -2.44 16.55 -9.10
C ILE A 173 -2.19 15.28 -8.27
N ASP A 174 -3.13 14.96 -7.38
CA ASP A 174 -3.05 13.83 -6.46
C ASP A 174 -2.87 12.48 -7.18
N GLY A 175 -3.59 12.23 -8.28
CA GLY A 175 -3.42 11.01 -9.06
C GLY A 175 -2.02 10.88 -9.66
N ASN A 176 -1.41 11.97 -10.16
CA ASN A 176 -0.04 11.93 -10.69
C ASN A 176 0.97 11.46 -9.63
N PHE A 177 0.90 12.03 -8.42
CA PHE A 177 1.78 11.64 -7.32
C PHE A 177 1.46 10.24 -6.79
N GLY A 178 0.18 9.88 -6.72
CA GLY A 178 -0.27 8.55 -6.34
C GLY A 178 0.26 7.46 -7.28
N ALA A 179 0.24 7.71 -8.59
CA ALA A 179 0.78 6.79 -9.60
C ALA A 179 2.30 6.63 -9.46
N ALA A 180 3.04 7.73 -9.28
CA ALA A 180 4.49 7.66 -9.07
C ALA A 180 4.85 6.87 -7.79
N ALA A 181 4.14 7.11 -6.69
CA ALA A 181 4.30 6.34 -5.45
C ALA A 181 3.95 4.86 -5.66
N GLY A 182 2.88 4.58 -6.41
CA GLY A 182 2.43 3.22 -6.71
C GLY A 182 3.47 2.42 -7.50
N ILE A 183 4.09 3.03 -8.51
CA ILE A 183 5.20 2.42 -9.26
C ILE A 183 6.37 2.10 -8.32
N ALA A 184 6.70 3.02 -7.40
CA ALA A 184 7.75 2.76 -6.43
C ALA A 184 7.41 1.59 -5.49
N GLU A 185 6.19 1.56 -4.95
CA GLU A 185 5.67 0.49 -4.08
C GLU A 185 5.56 -0.88 -4.78
N MET A 186 5.40 -0.90 -6.10
CA MET A 186 5.46 -2.14 -6.89
C MET A 186 6.87 -2.73 -6.98
N LEU A 187 7.89 -1.87 -6.99
CA LEU A 187 9.29 -2.23 -7.20
C LEU A 187 10.10 -2.37 -5.90
N LEU A 188 9.72 -1.63 -4.85
CA LEU A 188 10.41 -1.63 -3.56
C LEU A 188 9.44 -1.29 -2.41
N GLN A 189 9.43 -2.14 -1.39
CA GLN A 189 8.73 -1.91 -0.14
C GLN A 189 9.70 -1.94 1.04
N SER A 190 9.39 -1.19 2.10
CA SER A 190 10.28 -1.11 3.28
C SER A 190 9.56 -0.75 4.59
N GLN A 191 8.24 -0.79 4.59
CA GLN A 191 7.38 -0.29 5.66
C GLN A 191 7.39 -1.14 6.93
N ASP A 192 7.67 -2.44 6.80
CA ASP A 192 7.65 -3.44 7.87
C ASP A 192 9.05 -3.69 8.46
N GLY A 193 10.00 -2.79 8.20
CA GLY A 193 11.38 -2.89 8.66
C GLY A 193 12.25 -3.84 7.83
N VAL A 194 11.75 -4.33 6.69
CA VAL A 194 12.50 -5.18 5.76
C VAL A 194 12.42 -4.61 4.35
N ILE A 195 13.56 -4.52 3.64
CA ILE A 195 13.59 -4.08 2.25
C ILE A 195 13.08 -5.22 1.36
N PHE A 196 11.86 -5.14 0.87
CA PHE A 196 11.30 -6.13 -0.04
C PHE A 196 11.47 -5.64 -1.48
N VAL A 197 12.32 -6.33 -2.24
CA VAL A 197 12.69 -6.00 -3.61
C VAL A 197 11.76 -6.73 -4.60
N LEU A 198 11.21 -5.97 -5.56
CA LEU A 198 10.24 -6.42 -6.56
C LEU A 198 9.01 -7.13 -5.94
N PRO A 199 8.37 -6.56 -4.90
CA PRO A 199 7.27 -7.20 -4.16
C PRO A 199 5.97 -7.31 -4.98
N ALA A 200 5.79 -6.48 -6.00
CA ALA A 200 4.61 -6.55 -6.87
C ALA A 200 5.03 -6.22 -8.32
N LEU A 201 6.07 -6.91 -8.83
CA LEU A 201 6.50 -6.78 -10.22
C LEU A 201 5.43 -7.39 -11.16
N PRO A 202 4.87 -6.61 -12.11
CA PRO A 202 3.94 -7.15 -13.11
C PRO A 202 4.66 -8.08 -14.08
N GLN A 203 3.96 -9.11 -14.56
CA GLN A 203 4.47 -10.01 -15.60
C GLN A 203 4.81 -9.28 -16.91
N ALA A 204 4.14 -8.14 -17.15
CA ALA A 204 4.42 -7.28 -18.30
C ALA A 204 5.83 -6.64 -18.25
N TRP A 205 6.39 -6.45 -17.05
CA TRP A 205 7.70 -5.82 -16.85
C TRP A 205 8.80 -6.87 -16.74
N LYS A 206 9.02 -7.63 -17.82
CA LYS A 206 9.99 -8.73 -17.83
C LYS A 206 11.42 -8.28 -17.50
N ASN A 207 11.83 -7.13 -18.02
CA ASN A 207 13.18 -6.61 -17.89
C ASN A 207 13.12 -5.14 -17.50
N GLY A 208 14.03 -4.71 -16.62
CA GLY A 208 14.12 -3.31 -16.23
C GLY A 208 15.15 -3.07 -15.15
N GLU A 209 15.27 -1.81 -14.75
CA GLU A 209 16.12 -1.38 -13.64
C GLU A 209 15.55 -0.11 -12.99
N PHE A 210 15.85 0.07 -11.71
CA PHE A 210 15.67 1.33 -11.00
C PHE A 210 16.95 1.66 -10.23
N ASN A 211 17.18 2.95 -10.01
CA ASN A 211 18.35 3.45 -9.30
C ASN A 211 17.95 4.55 -8.31
N GLY A 212 18.60 4.59 -7.15
CA GLY A 212 18.47 5.66 -6.17
C GLY A 212 17.18 5.63 -5.34
N PHE A 213 16.49 4.49 -5.25
CA PHE A 213 15.29 4.40 -4.42
C PHE A 213 15.67 4.44 -2.95
N ASN A 214 14.94 5.20 -2.14
CA ASN A 214 15.17 5.29 -0.71
C ASN A 214 14.29 4.30 0.05
N ALA A 215 14.91 3.51 0.93
CA ALA A 215 14.23 2.62 1.86
C ALA A 215 14.32 3.17 3.29
N ARG A 216 13.27 2.92 4.09
CA ARG A 216 13.26 3.20 5.53
C ARG A 216 14.45 2.49 6.20
N GLY A 217 15.03 3.14 7.21
CA GLY A 217 16.31 2.71 7.80
C GLY A 217 17.53 3.38 7.17
N GLY A 218 17.35 4.30 6.22
CA GLY A 218 18.43 5.11 5.67
C GLY A 218 19.25 4.38 4.61
N CYS A 219 18.62 3.48 3.85
CA CYS A 219 19.26 2.75 2.75
C CYS A 219 18.84 3.34 1.39
N SER A 220 19.76 3.30 0.44
CA SER A 220 19.52 3.55 -0.99
C SER A 220 19.68 2.26 -1.78
N VAL A 221 18.74 1.97 -2.68
CA VAL A 221 18.64 0.72 -3.41
C VAL A 221 18.67 0.97 -4.92
N ASP A 222 19.56 0.25 -5.59
CA ASP A 222 19.57 0.08 -7.05
C ASP A 222 19.26 -1.39 -7.35
N CYS A 223 18.41 -1.65 -8.33
CA CYS A 223 18.04 -3.01 -8.71
C CYS A 223 17.88 -3.13 -10.22
N LYS A 224 18.36 -4.24 -10.77
CA LYS A 224 18.15 -4.64 -12.16
C LYS A 224 17.59 -6.05 -12.20
N TRP A 225 16.62 -6.27 -13.07
CA TRP A 225 16.00 -7.58 -13.27
C TRP A 225 15.93 -7.97 -14.74
N GLN A 226 15.95 -9.28 -14.98
CA GLN A 226 15.75 -9.91 -16.27
C GLN A 226 14.83 -11.11 -16.12
N ASP A 227 13.89 -11.26 -17.05
CA ASP A 227 12.83 -12.27 -17.00
C ASP A 227 12.12 -12.39 -15.63
N GLY A 228 11.93 -11.24 -14.97
CA GLY A 228 11.29 -11.14 -13.65
C GLY A 228 12.18 -11.53 -12.47
N GLU A 229 13.47 -11.80 -12.68
CA GLU A 229 14.42 -12.19 -11.63
C GLU A 229 15.51 -11.13 -11.42
N VAL A 230 15.88 -10.89 -10.17
CA VAL A 230 16.95 -9.93 -9.82
C VAL A 230 18.29 -10.43 -10.33
N VAL A 231 18.93 -9.64 -11.21
CA VAL A 231 20.28 -9.92 -11.73
C VAL A 231 21.34 -9.01 -11.13
N SER A 232 20.95 -7.87 -10.54
CA SER A 232 21.83 -7.00 -9.77
C SER A 232 21.03 -6.28 -8.69
N LEU A 233 21.55 -6.27 -7.48
CA LEU A 233 21.00 -5.55 -6.34
C LEU A 233 22.14 -4.88 -5.59
N LYS A 234 22.04 -3.56 -5.42
CA LYS A 234 22.98 -2.77 -4.64
C LYS A 234 22.22 -2.03 -3.56
N ILE A 235 22.59 -2.28 -2.31
CA ILE A 235 22.02 -1.59 -1.14
C ILE A 235 23.16 -0.84 -0.46
N ASN A 236 23.04 0.49 -0.37
CA ASN A 236 23.98 1.36 0.33
C ASN A 236 23.30 1.93 1.57
N GLY A 237 23.91 1.77 2.74
CA GLY A 237 23.35 2.27 3.99
C GLY A 237 23.76 1.41 5.19
N PRO A 238 23.09 1.57 6.34
CA PRO A 238 23.25 0.68 7.48
C PRO A 238 22.85 -0.77 7.15
N SER A 239 23.30 -1.72 7.96
CA SER A 239 22.86 -3.11 7.83
C SER A 239 21.34 -3.22 7.94
N CYS A 240 20.75 -4.05 7.09
CA CYS A 240 19.31 -4.17 6.94
C CYS A 240 18.89 -5.61 6.66
N LYS A 241 17.59 -5.86 6.69
CA LYS A 241 17.02 -7.11 6.17
C LYS A 241 16.52 -6.88 4.75
N VAL A 242 16.65 -7.90 3.91
CA VAL A 242 16.14 -7.87 2.53
C VAL A 242 15.28 -9.10 2.23
N ARG A 243 14.20 -8.90 1.48
CA ARG A 243 13.31 -9.96 0.99
C ARG A 243 13.22 -9.97 -0.52
N SER A 244 12.99 -11.16 -1.08
CA SER A 244 12.57 -11.34 -2.47
C SER A 244 11.75 -12.62 -2.63
N PHE A 245 10.84 -12.66 -3.60
CA PHE A 245 10.12 -13.89 -3.98
C PHE A 245 11.02 -14.91 -4.67
N LYS A 246 12.16 -14.47 -5.20
CA LYS A 246 13.16 -15.32 -5.84
C LYS A 246 14.42 -15.34 -4.97
N PRO A 247 15.12 -16.48 -4.86
CA PRO A 247 16.36 -16.52 -4.10
C PRO A 247 17.36 -15.49 -4.64
N LEU A 248 17.92 -14.68 -3.74
CA LEU A 248 18.97 -13.73 -4.08
C LEU A 248 20.35 -14.39 -3.96
N LYS A 249 21.28 -13.99 -4.82
CA LYS A 249 22.68 -14.44 -4.78
C LYS A 249 23.58 -13.21 -4.82
N GLY A 250 24.51 -13.10 -3.89
CA GLY A 250 25.44 -11.97 -3.86
C GLY A 250 26.29 -11.90 -2.60
N PHE A 251 27.32 -11.06 -2.66
CA PHE A 251 28.12 -10.69 -1.50
C PHE A 251 27.28 -9.84 -0.53
N GLY A 252 27.51 -10.00 0.78
CA GLY A 252 26.82 -9.24 1.83
C GLY A 252 25.52 -9.87 2.33
N LEU A 253 25.00 -10.90 1.67
CA LEU A 253 23.83 -11.66 2.12
C LEU A 253 24.22 -12.80 3.07
N SER A 254 23.51 -12.93 4.18
CA SER A 254 23.66 -14.02 5.15
C SER A 254 22.32 -14.35 5.82
N GLY A 255 22.28 -15.42 6.61
CA GLY A 255 21.11 -15.72 7.44
C GLY A 255 19.84 -16.06 6.65
N GLU A 256 19.98 -16.70 5.48
CA GLU A 256 18.84 -17.06 4.63
C GLU A 256 17.77 -17.81 5.41
N ARG A 257 16.56 -17.30 5.33
CA ARG A 257 15.36 -17.89 5.92
C ARG A 257 14.19 -17.73 4.98
N THR A 258 13.29 -18.71 4.99
CA THR A 258 12.04 -18.65 4.23
C THR A 258 10.91 -18.24 5.16
N VAL A 259 10.19 -17.20 4.76
CA VAL A 259 8.95 -16.76 5.42
C VAL A 259 7.78 -16.98 4.46
N LYS A 260 6.59 -17.22 5.00
CA LYS A 260 5.37 -17.37 4.20
C LYS A 260 4.58 -16.07 4.23
N CYS A 261 4.14 -15.61 3.07
CA CYS A 261 3.17 -14.51 3.01
C CYS A 261 1.73 -15.05 3.05
N ALA A 262 0.78 -14.13 3.27
CA ALA A 262 -0.64 -14.40 3.48
C ALA A 262 -1.33 -15.19 2.35
N ASP A 263 -0.79 -15.14 1.14
CA ASP A 263 -1.27 -15.89 -0.03
C ASP A 263 -0.58 -17.26 -0.22
N GLY A 264 0.29 -17.65 0.72
CA GLY A 264 0.95 -18.95 0.76
C GLY A 264 2.27 -19.04 -0.02
N ARG A 265 2.67 -18.00 -0.77
CA ARG A 265 3.97 -17.98 -1.46
C ARG A 265 5.12 -17.97 -0.44
N ASP A 266 6.23 -18.59 -0.84
CA ASP A 266 7.48 -18.52 -0.09
C ASP A 266 8.24 -17.24 -0.47
N VAL A 267 8.80 -16.57 0.54
CA VAL A 267 9.62 -15.37 0.41
C VAL A 267 10.96 -15.62 1.09
N PHE A 268 12.05 -15.33 0.40
CA PHE A 268 13.41 -15.48 0.91
C PHE A 268 13.83 -14.19 1.60
N GLU A 269 14.19 -14.28 2.87
CA GLU A 269 14.70 -13.17 3.67
C GLU A 269 16.17 -13.41 4.02
N TYR A 270 16.96 -12.34 3.97
CA TYR A 270 18.39 -12.33 4.26
C TYR A 270 18.73 -11.14 5.17
N ASP A 271 19.79 -11.30 5.95
CA ASP A 271 20.47 -10.19 6.60
C ASP A 271 21.54 -9.65 5.62
N HIS A 272 21.54 -8.34 5.38
CA HIS A 272 22.45 -7.61 4.49
C HIS A 272 23.38 -6.72 5.31
N ILE A 273 24.70 -6.93 5.16
CA ILE A 273 25.76 -6.27 5.95
C ILE A 273 26.50 -5.25 5.10
#